data_AF-K9WP56-F1
#
_entry.id   AF-K9WP56-F1
#
_cell.length_a   1.000
_cell.length_b   1.000
_cell.length_c   1.000
_cell.angle_alpha   90.00
_cell.angle_beta   90.00
_cell.angle_gamma   90.00
#
_symmetry.space_group_name_H-M   'P 1'
#
loop_
_entity.id
_entity.type
_entity.pdbx_description
1 polymer ?
#
loop_
_entity_poly.entity_id
_entity_poly.type
_entity_poly.pdbx_seq_one_letter_code
_entity_poly.pdbx_strand_id
1 'polypeptide(L)'
;MRTFSRFALSIASTLCLTGLSYCNSGSGLPFGLPASANTISNSVRRVSILQATGQSGSSPPLIELSSGYGVNISFIPTGEIVEKVWLDNPSFATLDVDGCLSGLGSQGKPCQPNGARVLHLRGINPLNIPGLPKTTSTLLTAITSGTSGQRVYLFRVALASGTPQYHTIEVTPVSVSTPSNTKYSSIVDSISNYSVFSRGLAVAMQRGLIRTGQPLETRIRNFLARVQAGEPIESAASTSGISLNLVERLAQLGRTSNPVLVPARTSAHTK
;
A
#
# COMPACT_ATOMS: atom_id res chain seq x y z
N MET A 1 45.25 30.39 -48.09
CA MET A 1 46.27 30.06 -49.11
C MET A 1 47.32 29.19 -48.44
N ARG A 2 47.37 27.88 -48.78
CA ARG A 2 48.42 26.86 -48.48
C ARG A 2 48.71 26.60 -46.97
N THR A 3 48.78 25.37 -46.45
CA THR A 3 49.34 24.14 -47.00
C THR A 3 48.82 22.89 -46.25
N PHE A 4 48.69 21.80 -47.00
CA PHE A 4 48.39 20.41 -46.61
C PHE A 4 49.61 19.68 -45.99
N SER A 5 49.36 18.57 -45.27
CA SER A 5 50.01 17.23 -45.37
C SER A 5 50.10 16.53 -43.99
N ARG A 6 49.26 15.54 -43.66
CA ARG A 6 49.35 14.06 -43.87
C ARG A 6 50.48 13.33 -43.13
N PHE A 7 50.09 12.32 -42.32
CA PHE A 7 50.67 10.97 -42.11
C PHE A 7 49.62 10.20 -41.25
N ALA A 8 48.86 9.17 -41.71
CA ALA A 8 49.21 7.77 -42.07
C ALA A 8 50.00 7.07 -40.95
N LEU A 9 49.80 5.83 -40.49
CA LEU A 9 48.94 4.67 -40.73
C LEU A 9 49.35 3.66 -39.62
N SER A 10 48.50 2.79 -39.08
CA SER A 10 48.92 1.39 -38.84
C SER A 10 47.75 0.49 -38.44
N ILE A 11 47.64 -0.60 -39.19
CA ILE A 11 46.71 -1.72 -39.09
C ILE A 11 47.51 -2.85 -38.45
N ALA A 12 46.89 -3.64 -37.56
CA ALA A 12 47.42 -4.95 -37.22
C ALA A 12 46.27 -5.98 -37.15
N SER A 13 46.17 -6.76 -38.21
CA SER A 13 45.54 -8.09 -38.24
C SER A 13 46.67 -9.11 -38.40
N THR A 14 46.67 -10.23 -37.66
CA THR A 14 47.29 -11.54 -38.00
C THR A 14 46.82 -12.53 -36.90
N LEU A 15 45.94 -13.50 -37.17
CA LEU A 15 46.08 -14.83 -37.80
C LEU A 15 46.74 -15.93 -36.90
N CYS A 16 46.00 -17.05 -36.80
CA CYS A 16 46.32 -18.34 -36.19
C CYS A 16 47.65 -18.96 -36.63
N LEU A 17 48.20 -19.90 -35.83
CA LEU A 17 48.53 -21.28 -36.28
C LEU A 17 48.88 -22.23 -35.08
N THR A 18 48.08 -23.29 -34.94
CA THR A 18 48.39 -24.74 -34.75
C THR A 18 49.32 -25.35 -33.67
N GLY A 19 48.76 -26.38 -32.98
CA GLY A 19 49.39 -27.67 -32.59
C GLY A 19 49.91 -27.78 -31.14
N LEU A 20 49.75 -28.84 -30.33
CA LEU A 20 49.27 -30.23 -30.47
C LEU A 20 49.03 -30.82 -29.04
N SER A 21 48.04 -31.73 -28.93
CA SER A 21 47.86 -32.85 -27.97
C SER A 21 47.73 -32.63 -26.45
N TYR A 22 46.58 -32.99 -25.86
CA TYR A 22 46.36 -34.31 -25.22
C TYR A 22 44.88 -34.49 -24.78
N CYS A 23 44.35 -35.69 -25.00
CA CYS A 23 43.05 -36.16 -24.52
C CYS A 23 43.01 -36.27 -22.99
N ASN A 24 41.88 -35.91 -22.37
CA ASN A 24 41.37 -36.70 -21.25
C ASN A 24 39.84 -36.66 -21.20
N SER A 25 39.25 -37.84 -21.29
CA SER A 25 37.82 -38.10 -21.16
C SER A 25 37.46 -38.12 -19.67
N GLY A 26 36.93 -37.01 -19.17
CA GLY A 26 36.31 -36.92 -17.86
C GLY A 26 34.83 -36.60 -18.02
N SER A 27 33.98 -37.61 -17.82
CA SER A 27 32.53 -37.48 -17.69
C SER A 27 32.18 -36.58 -16.49
N GLY A 28 31.98 -35.29 -16.77
CA GLY A 28 31.43 -34.31 -15.85
C GLY A 28 30.11 -33.78 -16.40
N LEU A 29 29.02 -34.05 -15.70
CA LEU A 29 27.69 -33.49 -15.95
C LEU A 29 27.79 -31.97 -16.11
N PRO A 30 27.19 -31.35 -17.15
CA PRO A 30 27.14 -29.90 -17.21
C PRO A 30 26.23 -29.41 -16.10
N PHE A 31 26.81 -28.69 -15.15
CA PHE A 31 26.10 -27.88 -14.18
C PHE A 31 25.07 -27.02 -14.93
N GLY A 32 23.80 -27.26 -14.61
CA GLY A 32 22.69 -26.44 -15.09
C GLY A 32 22.97 -24.98 -14.75
N LEU A 33 23.00 -24.15 -15.78
CA LEU A 33 22.90 -22.70 -15.64
C LEU A 33 21.67 -22.41 -14.77
N PRO A 34 21.77 -21.63 -13.68
CA PRO A 34 20.59 -21.17 -12.99
C PRO A 34 19.81 -20.32 -13.99
N ALA A 35 18.62 -20.78 -14.35
CA ALA A 35 17.64 -20.00 -15.09
C ALA A 35 17.51 -18.66 -14.38
N SER A 36 17.85 -17.58 -15.10
CA SER A 36 17.63 -16.23 -14.62
C SER A 36 16.16 -16.12 -14.27
N ALA A 37 15.87 -15.95 -12.98
CA ALA A 37 14.52 -15.64 -12.53
C ALA A 37 14.09 -14.38 -13.28
N ASN A 38 13.09 -14.50 -14.15
CA ASN A 38 12.39 -13.34 -14.69
C ASN A 38 11.83 -12.57 -13.51
N THR A 39 12.52 -11.51 -13.09
CA THR A 39 11.96 -10.51 -12.19
C THR A 39 10.77 -9.91 -12.93
N ILE A 40 9.57 -10.26 -12.50
CA ILE A 40 8.35 -9.55 -12.90
C ILE A 40 8.54 -8.12 -12.39
N SER A 41 8.97 -7.22 -13.26
CA SER A 41 9.02 -5.79 -12.98
C SER A 41 7.57 -5.33 -12.85
N ASN A 42 7.11 -5.23 -11.61
CA ASN A 42 5.85 -4.57 -11.34
C ASN A 42 6.05 -3.08 -11.61
N SER A 43 5.43 -2.57 -12.67
CA SER A 43 5.43 -1.14 -13.01
C SER A 43 4.78 -0.26 -11.92
N VAL A 44 4.14 -0.89 -10.93
CA VAL A 44 3.47 -0.27 -9.80
C VAL A 44 4.15 -0.68 -8.49
N ARG A 45 4.54 0.32 -7.69
CA ARG A 45 5.01 0.16 -6.32
C ARG A 45 3.90 0.56 -5.33
N ARG A 46 3.62 -0.30 -4.36
CA ARG A 46 2.62 0.01 -3.32
C ARG A 46 3.27 0.54 -2.05
N VAL A 47 2.64 1.55 -1.47
CA VAL A 47 3.05 2.19 -0.23
C VAL A 47 1.81 2.28 0.67
N SER A 48 1.92 1.84 1.91
CA SER A 48 0.79 1.92 2.85
C SER A 48 0.56 3.36 3.32
N ILE A 49 -0.68 3.67 3.71
CA ILE A 49 -1.00 4.96 4.36
C ILE A 49 -0.06 5.21 5.54
N LEU A 50 0.17 4.23 6.42
CA LEU A 50 1.03 4.42 7.61
C LEU A 50 2.45 4.84 7.25
N GLN A 51 3.02 4.29 6.17
CA GLN A 51 4.35 4.67 5.74
C GLN A 51 4.34 6.08 5.12
N ALA A 52 3.36 6.37 4.27
CA ALA A 52 3.26 7.65 3.58
C ALA A 52 2.84 8.80 4.51
N THR A 53 2.23 8.54 5.67
CA THR A 53 1.90 9.55 6.70
C THR A 53 2.95 9.65 7.81
N GLY A 54 4.06 8.89 7.72
CA GLY A 54 5.11 8.85 8.74
C GLY A 54 4.71 8.12 10.04
N GLN A 55 3.57 7.42 10.06
CA GLN A 55 3.06 6.68 11.21
C GLN A 55 3.67 5.28 11.37
N SER A 56 4.44 4.78 10.39
CA SER A 56 5.12 3.49 10.48
C SER A 56 6.46 3.52 11.23
N GLY A 57 6.93 4.70 11.66
CA GLY A 57 8.28 4.90 12.22
C GLY A 57 9.42 4.75 11.20
N SER A 58 9.10 4.56 9.92
CA SER A 58 10.06 4.50 8.81
C SER A 58 10.20 5.87 8.14
N SER A 59 11.32 6.10 7.46
CA SER A 59 11.48 7.29 6.61
C SER A 59 10.39 7.38 5.54
N PRO A 60 9.97 8.60 5.14
CA PRO A 60 8.99 8.77 4.09
C PRO A 60 9.42 8.05 2.79
N PRO A 61 8.47 7.48 2.03
CA PRO A 61 8.77 6.76 0.80
C PRO A 61 9.58 7.61 -0.18
N LEU A 62 10.66 7.04 -0.71
CA LEU A 62 11.46 7.66 -1.76
C LEU A 62 10.82 7.47 -3.14
N ILE A 63 10.77 8.53 -3.93
CA ILE A 63 10.35 8.58 -5.32
C ILE A 63 11.55 9.00 -6.15
N GLU A 64 11.92 8.16 -7.10
CA GLU A 64 13.08 8.37 -7.96
C GLU A 64 12.62 8.90 -9.32
N LEU A 65 13.16 10.05 -9.72
CA LEU A 65 12.88 10.69 -10.99
C LEU A 65 14.04 10.44 -11.96
N SER A 66 13.82 9.49 -12.87
CA SER A 66 14.74 9.20 -13.97
C SER A 66 14.50 10.12 -15.16
N SER A 67 15.57 10.58 -15.80
CA SER A 67 15.47 11.42 -17.00
C SER A 67 14.68 10.74 -18.12
N GLY A 68 13.76 11.49 -18.75
CA GLY A 68 12.88 10.99 -19.80
C GLY A 68 11.61 10.26 -19.32
N TYR A 69 11.45 10.05 -18.01
CA TYR A 69 10.30 9.35 -17.43
C TYR A 69 9.57 10.23 -16.40
N GLY A 70 8.26 9.99 -16.27
CA GLY A 70 7.46 10.53 -15.17
C GLY A 70 7.03 9.43 -14.20
N VAL A 71 6.65 9.84 -13.00
CA VAL A 71 6.13 8.94 -11.95
C VAL A 71 4.78 9.46 -11.48
N ASN A 72 3.80 8.57 -11.43
CA ASN A 72 2.48 8.88 -10.88
C ASN A 72 2.41 8.49 -9.39
N ILE A 73 1.72 9.29 -8.59
CA ILE A 73 1.31 8.93 -7.22
C ILE A 73 -0.22 8.87 -7.22
N SER A 74 -0.78 7.70 -6.96
CA SER A 74 -2.21 7.44 -7.01
C SER A 74 -2.79 7.30 -5.61
N PHE A 75 -3.76 8.17 -5.29
CA PHE A 75 -4.65 8.09 -4.12
C PHE A 75 -5.99 7.46 -4.49
N ILE A 76 -6.14 6.94 -5.71
CA ILE A 76 -7.34 6.23 -6.14
C ILE A 76 -7.70 5.08 -5.18
N PRO A 77 -6.75 4.21 -4.74
CA PRO A 77 -7.07 3.11 -3.84
C PRO A 77 -7.54 3.55 -2.45
N THR A 78 -7.12 4.71 -1.95
CA THR A 78 -7.57 5.23 -0.65
C THR A 78 -8.94 5.90 -0.72
N GLY A 79 -9.40 6.26 -1.92
CA GLY A 79 -10.64 7.02 -2.08
C GLY A 79 -10.49 8.52 -1.81
N GLU A 80 -9.26 8.99 -1.56
CA GLU A 80 -9.02 10.37 -1.14
C GLU A 80 -8.85 11.32 -2.31
N ILE A 81 -9.22 12.59 -2.08
CA ILE A 81 -9.03 13.70 -3.01
C ILE A 81 -7.86 14.54 -2.50
N VAL A 82 -6.93 14.87 -3.37
CA VAL A 82 -5.83 15.80 -3.07
C VAL A 82 -6.37 17.23 -3.08
N GLU A 83 -6.24 17.90 -1.94
CA GLU A 83 -6.65 19.30 -1.78
C GLU A 83 -5.49 20.25 -2.05
N LYS A 84 -4.29 19.91 -1.54
CA LYS A 84 -3.08 20.73 -1.69
C LYS A 84 -1.88 19.84 -1.87
N VAL A 85 -0.89 20.32 -2.61
CA VAL A 85 0.38 19.62 -2.79
C VAL A 85 1.48 20.62 -3.10
N TRP A 86 2.67 20.40 -2.55
CA TRP A 86 3.85 21.23 -2.83
C TRP A 86 5.15 20.43 -2.67
N LEU A 87 6.22 20.98 -3.25
CA LEU A 87 7.60 20.55 -3.09
C LEU A 87 8.35 21.61 -2.30
N ASP A 88 9.10 21.22 -1.27
CA ASP A 88 9.90 22.17 -0.47
C ASP A 88 10.97 22.87 -1.32
N ASN A 89 11.56 22.13 -2.26
CA ASN A 89 12.47 22.63 -3.29
C ASN A 89 12.05 22.07 -4.67
N PRO A 90 11.49 22.90 -5.57
CA PRO A 90 11.05 22.49 -6.90
C PRO A 90 12.14 22.60 -7.98
N SER A 91 13.40 22.92 -7.63
CA SER A 91 14.45 23.26 -8.60
C SER A 91 14.74 22.18 -9.65
N PHE A 92 14.39 20.91 -9.41
CA PHE A 92 14.67 19.79 -10.31
C PHE A 92 13.44 18.95 -10.67
N ALA A 93 12.23 19.34 -10.25
CA ALA A 93 11.03 18.55 -10.48
C ALA A 93 9.82 19.42 -10.80
N THR A 94 8.97 18.96 -11.71
CA THR A 94 7.64 19.51 -11.97
C THR A 94 6.57 18.60 -11.42
N LEU A 95 5.43 19.20 -11.08
CA LEU A 95 4.26 18.54 -10.52
C LEU A 95 3.03 18.92 -11.33
N ASP A 96 2.22 17.93 -11.67
CA ASP A 96 0.93 18.08 -12.32
C ASP A 96 -0.11 17.16 -11.66
N VAL A 97 -1.40 17.41 -11.92
CA VAL A 97 -2.53 16.71 -11.28
C VAL A 97 -3.63 16.37 -12.29
N ASP A 98 -4.35 15.28 -12.06
CA ASP A 98 -5.43 14.81 -12.95
C ASP A 98 -6.77 15.54 -12.79
N GLY A 99 -6.89 16.40 -11.78
CA GLY A 99 -8.12 17.14 -11.46
C GLY A 99 -7.82 18.46 -10.78
N CYS A 100 -8.83 19.09 -10.18
CA CYS A 100 -8.60 20.36 -9.49
C CYS A 100 -8.13 20.17 -8.04
N LEU A 101 -7.37 21.14 -7.56
CA LEU A 101 -6.90 21.27 -6.18
C LEU A 101 -7.72 22.34 -5.45
N SER A 102 -8.33 21.97 -4.34
CA SER A 102 -9.16 22.89 -3.53
C SER A 102 -8.31 23.99 -2.88
N GLY A 103 -8.82 25.22 -2.87
CA GLY A 103 -8.17 26.33 -2.16
C GLY A 103 -7.04 27.04 -2.92
N LEU A 104 -6.81 26.71 -4.20
CA LEU A 104 -6.02 27.52 -5.11
C LEU A 104 -6.95 28.44 -5.91
N GLY A 105 -7.17 29.67 -5.42
CA GLY A 105 -7.98 30.70 -6.09
C GLY A 105 -8.92 31.48 -5.15
N SER A 106 -9.42 32.63 -5.62
CA SER A 106 -10.10 33.66 -4.80
C SER A 106 -11.43 33.25 -4.15
N GLN A 107 -11.92 32.03 -4.40
CA GLN A 107 -13.25 31.60 -3.92
C GLN A 107 -13.26 30.28 -3.15
N GLY A 108 -12.11 29.63 -2.89
CA GLY A 108 -12.04 28.47 -1.98
C GLY A 108 -13.05 27.34 -2.24
N LYS A 109 -13.56 27.21 -3.47
CA LYS A 109 -14.67 26.30 -3.78
C LYS A 109 -14.19 24.85 -3.72
N PRO A 110 -15.02 23.93 -3.19
CA PRO A 110 -14.72 22.52 -3.20
C PRO A 110 -14.68 21.99 -4.64
N CYS A 111 -13.69 21.16 -4.93
CA CYS A 111 -13.39 20.61 -6.24
C CYS A 111 -14.36 19.54 -6.76
N GLN A 112 -15.58 19.44 -6.24
CA GLN A 112 -16.48 18.34 -6.55
C GLN A 112 -17.28 18.57 -7.85
N PRO A 113 -17.40 17.54 -8.72
CA PRO A 113 -16.94 16.15 -8.55
C PRO A 113 -15.50 15.86 -9.04
N ASN A 114 -14.80 16.82 -9.63
CA ASN A 114 -13.54 16.63 -10.38
C ASN A 114 -12.26 16.87 -9.54
N GLY A 115 -12.21 16.37 -8.31
CA GLY A 115 -11.05 16.52 -7.43
C GLY A 115 -9.87 15.66 -7.88
N ALA A 116 -8.65 16.19 -7.76
CA ALA A 116 -7.43 15.46 -8.10
C ALA A 116 -7.24 14.21 -7.22
N ARG A 117 -6.81 13.10 -7.82
CA ARG A 117 -6.51 11.82 -7.13
C ARG A 117 -5.19 11.22 -7.58
N VAL A 118 -4.61 11.73 -8.66
CA VAL A 118 -3.31 11.33 -9.19
C VAL A 118 -2.41 12.55 -9.31
N LEU A 119 -1.21 12.44 -8.76
CA LEU A 119 -0.13 13.39 -8.96
C LEU A 119 0.82 12.84 -10.01
N HIS A 120 1.27 13.68 -10.95
CA HIS A 120 2.30 13.35 -11.91
C HIS A 120 3.57 14.15 -11.61
N LEU A 121 4.68 13.46 -11.39
CA LEU A 121 6.00 14.06 -11.18
C LEU A 121 6.89 13.79 -12.38
N ARG A 122 7.70 14.78 -12.74
CA ARG A 122 8.73 14.64 -13.76
C ARG A 122 10.00 15.36 -13.35
N GLY A 123 11.14 14.72 -13.54
CA GLY A 123 12.45 15.36 -13.37
C GLY A 123 12.73 16.33 -14.52
N ILE A 124 13.26 17.50 -14.19
CA ILE A 124 13.75 18.49 -15.15
C ILE A 124 15.24 18.71 -14.97
N ASN A 125 15.87 19.38 -15.93
CA ASN A 125 17.22 19.90 -15.72
C ASN A 125 17.20 20.86 -14.52
N PRO A 126 18.10 20.67 -13.52
CA PRO A 126 18.10 21.49 -12.33
C PRO A 126 18.23 22.98 -12.65
N LEU A 127 17.27 23.76 -12.15
CA LEU A 127 17.20 25.21 -12.27
C LEU A 127 17.98 25.86 -11.12
N ASN A 128 18.64 26.98 -11.42
CA ASN A 128 19.25 27.81 -10.39
C ASN A 128 18.24 28.87 -9.92
N ILE A 129 17.51 28.58 -8.84
CA ILE A 129 16.52 29.49 -8.27
C ILE A 129 17.19 30.29 -7.14
N PRO A 130 17.28 31.63 -7.23
CA PRO A 130 17.88 32.45 -6.18
C PRO A 130 17.23 32.19 -4.80
N GLY A 131 18.05 31.99 -3.77
CA GLY A 131 17.59 31.73 -2.40
C GLY A 131 17.25 30.27 -2.09
N LEU A 132 17.20 29.38 -3.09
CA LEU A 132 17.06 27.94 -2.85
C LEU A 132 18.43 27.22 -2.88
N PRO A 133 18.69 26.29 -1.96
CA PRO A 133 19.89 25.47 -2.01
C PRO A 133 19.83 24.53 -3.21
N LYS A 134 21.00 24.22 -3.79
CA LYS A 134 21.13 23.15 -4.79
C LYS A 134 21.07 21.80 -4.08
N THR A 135 20.02 21.04 -4.33
CA THR A 135 19.83 19.71 -3.72
C THR A 135 19.47 18.69 -4.80
N THR A 136 19.76 17.42 -4.52
CA THR A 136 19.36 16.28 -5.37
C THR A 136 18.12 15.57 -4.83
N SER A 137 17.58 16.04 -3.70
CA SER A 137 16.39 15.53 -3.04
C SER A 137 15.58 16.66 -2.41
N THR A 138 14.27 16.46 -2.32
CA THR A 138 13.28 17.39 -1.80
C THR A 138 12.15 16.61 -1.12
N LEU A 139 11.34 17.27 -0.30
CA LEU A 139 10.14 16.66 0.28
C LEU A 139 8.92 17.15 -0.50
N LEU A 140 8.07 16.19 -0.90
CA LEU A 140 6.73 16.45 -1.39
C LEU A 140 5.75 16.25 -0.23
N THR A 141 4.89 17.23 0.00
CA THR A 141 3.78 17.14 0.94
C THR A 141 2.47 17.21 0.17
N ALA A 142 1.56 16.28 0.45
CA ALA A 142 0.20 16.29 -0.09
C ALA A 142 -0.82 16.26 1.05
N ILE A 143 -1.79 17.17 0.98
CA ILE A 143 -2.94 17.23 1.88
C ILE A 143 -4.12 16.65 1.13
N THR A 144 -4.77 15.66 1.72
CA THR A 144 -5.88 14.95 1.11
C THR A 144 -7.08 14.90 2.04
N SER A 145 -8.28 14.76 1.48
CA SER A 145 -9.51 14.54 2.24
C SER A 145 -10.24 13.28 1.75
N GLY A 146 -10.84 12.58 2.70
CA GLY A 146 -11.65 11.39 2.45
C GLY A 146 -12.63 11.12 3.59
N THR A 147 -13.24 9.94 3.60
CA THR A 147 -14.25 9.56 4.61
C THR A 147 -13.73 9.53 6.05
N SER A 148 -12.41 9.37 6.22
CA SER A 148 -11.76 9.39 7.55
C SER A 148 -11.26 10.79 7.97
N GLY A 149 -11.59 11.83 7.22
CA GLY A 149 -11.09 13.19 7.44
C GLY A 149 -9.87 13.53 6.58
N GLN A 150 -9.13 14.55 7.01
CA GLN A 150 -7.96 15.06 6.30
C GLN A 150 -6.70 14.28 6.69
N ARG A 151 -5.82 14.02 5.71
CA ARG A 151 -4.52 13.38 5.92
C ARG A 151 -3.39 14.16 5.27
N VAL A 152 -2.21 14.08 5.90
CA VAL A 152 -0.95 14.63 5.42
C VAL A 152 -0.06 13.48 4.97
N TYR A 153 0.31 13.49 3.70
CA TYR A 153 1.23 12.53 3.11
C TYR A 153 2.57 13.19 2.80
N LEU A 154 3.64 12.45 3.04
CA LEU A 154 5.02 12.87 2.88
C LEU A 154 5.74 11.89 1.95
N PHE A 155 6.43 12.42 0.95
CA PHE A 155 7.25 11.62 0.03
C PHE A 155 8.59 12.31 -0.17
N ARG A 156 9.68 11.56 -0.09
CA ARG A 156 10.98 12.08 -0.52
C ARG A 156 11.05 11.94 -2.02
N VAL A 157 11.41 13.00 -2.72
CA VAL A 157 11.62 12.99 -4.18
C VAL A 157 13.10 13.21 -4.43
N ALA A 158 13.71 12.42 -5.31
CA ALA A 158 15.13 12.55 -5.67
C ALA A 158 15.36 12.26 -7.14
N LEU A 159 16.42 12.84 -7.70
CA LEU A 159 16.90 12.48 -9.03
C LEU A 159 17.56 11.10 -9.00
N ALA A 160 17.31 10.30 -10.03
CA ALA A 160 17.95 9.00 -10.22
C ALA A 160 18.51 8.86 -11.64
N SER A 161 19.51 8.01 -11.79
CA SER A 161 20.07 7.63 -13.09
C SER A 161 19.51 6.29 -13.56
N GLY A 162 19.47 6.09 -14.87
CA GLY A 162 19.03 4.84 -15.48
C GLY A 162 17.51 4.68 -15.60
N THR A 163 17.09 3.46 -15.94
CA THR A 163 15.68 3.12 -16.18
C THR A 163 14.93 3.00 -14.85
N PRO A 164 13.76 3.63 -14.70
CA PRO A 164 13.00 3.55 -13.47
C PRO A 164 12.50 2.11 -13.21
N GLN A 165 12.47 1.71 -11.94
CA GLN A 165 11.96 0.40 -11.53
C GLN A 165 10.42 0.32 -11.53
N TYR A 166 9.76 1.48 -11.44
CA TYR A 166 8.31 1.65 -11.40
C TYR A 166 7.94 3.01 -12.01
N HIS A 167 6.72 3.12 -12.52
CA HIS A 167 6.18 4.37 -13.07
C HIS A 167 4.97 4.88 -12.27
N THR A 168 4.46 4.07 -11.35
CA THR A 168 3.33 4.44 -10.50
C THR A 168 3.58 3.99 -9.07
N ILE A 169 3.30 4.88 -8.13
CA ILE A 169 3.19 4.58 -6.72
C ILE A 169 1.71 4.61 -6.36
N GLU A 170 1.21 3.52 -5.82
CA GLU A 170 -0.13 3.45 -5.25
C GLU A 170 -0.04 3.63 -3.74
N VAL A 171 -0.70 4.66 -3.22
CA VAL A 171 -0.99 4.74 -1.79
C VAL A 171 -2.15 3.80 -1.54
N THR A 172 -1.89 2.75 -0.78
CA THR A 172 -2.90 1.76 -0.45
C THR A 172 -3.36 1.99 0.99
N PRO A 173 -4.66 1.85 1.28
CA PRO A 173 -5.11 1.63 2.64
C PRO A 173 -4.23 0.58 3.32
N VAL A 174 -4.11 0.64 4.64
CA VAL A 174 -3.61 -0.52 5.36
C VAL A 174 -4.62 -1.63 5.12
N SER A 175 -4.35 -2.47 4.12
CA SER A 175 -4.83 -3.83 4.16
C SER A 175 -4.24 -4.38 5.43
N VAL A 176 -5.06 -4.62 6.44
CA VAL A 176 -4.77 -5.65 7.42
C VAL A 176 -4.76 -6.99 6.66
N SER A 177 -3.81 -7.18 5.75
CA SER A 177 -3.28 -8.49 5.49
C SER A 177 -2.50 -8.81 6.74
N THR A 178 -3.16 -9.33 7.77
CA THR A 178 -2.49 -9.86 8.95
C THR A 178 -1.44 -10.84 8.46
N PRO A 179 -0.13 -10.52 8.50
CA PRO A 179 0.85 -11.57 8.51
C PRO A 179 0.67 -12.19 9.89
N SER A 180 0.08 -13.37 9.93
CA SER A 180 0.18 -14.28 11.05
C SER A 180 1.64 -14.37 11.46
N ASN A 181 2.07 -13.58 12.46
CA ASN A 181 3.22 -13.78 13.34
C ASN A 181 3.43 -12.60 14.29
N THR A 182 2.53 -12.42 15.26
CA THR A 182 2.95 -11.96 16.60
C THR A 182 2.00 -12.56 17.63
N LYS A 183 2.47 -13.62 18.28
CA LYS A 183 1.80 -14.36 19.38
C LYS A 183 1.50 -13.54 20.65
N TYR A 184 1.51 -12.21 20.58
CA TYR A 184 1.31 -11.34 21.75
C TYR A 184 0.30 -10.19 21.53
N SER A 185 -0.24 -9.96 20.32
CA SER A 185 -1.37 -9.03 20.11
C SER A 185 -2.74 -9.73 20.17
N SER A 186 -2.75 -11.06 20.10
CA SER A 186 -3.97 -11.88 19.98
C SER A 186 -4.84 -11.91 21.24
N ILE A 187 -4.37 -11.48 22.42
CA ILE A 187 -5.21 -11.52 23.63
C ILE A 187 -6.07 -10.26 23.74
N VAL A 188 -5.51 -9.07 23.55
CA VAL A 188 -6.26 -7.80 23.68
C VAL A 188 -7.18 -7.57 22.47
N ASP A 189 -6.74 -7.99 21.27
CA ASP A 189 -7.59 -7.97 20.07
C ASP A 189 -8.67 -9.06 20.11
N SER A 190 -8.44 -10.24 20.67
CA SER A 190 -9.50 -11.26 20.78
C SER A 190 -10.50 -10.95 21.89
N ILE A 191 -10.09 -10.28 22.98
CA ILE A 191 -11.02 -9.84 24.03
C ILE A 191 -11.94 -8.72 23.51
N SER A 192 -11.39 -7.76 22.76
CA SER A 192 -12.20 -6.71 22.13
C SER A 192 -13.12 -7.28 21.05
N ASN A 193 -12.63 -8.24 20.23
CA ASN A 193 -13.41 -8.86 19.17
C ASN A 193 -14.47 -9.85 19.67
N TYR A 194 -14.21 -10.65 20.71
CA TYR A 194 -15.21 -11.56 21.32
C TYR A 194 -16.44 -10.78 21.82
N SER A 195 -16.22 -9.66 22.50
CA SER A 195 -17.31 -8.82 23.02
C SER A 195 -18.19 -8.24 21.89
N VAL A 196 -17.57 -7.91 20.75
CA VAL A 196 -18.27 -7.41 19.56
C VAL A 196 -19.09 -8.52 18.90
N PHE A 197 -18.53 -9.72 18.72
CA PHE A 197 -19.24 -10.83 18.09
C PHE A 197 -20.37 -11.38 18.97
N SER A 198 -20.14 -11.52 20.27
CA SER A 198 -21.18 -11.98 21.22
C SER A 198 -22.35 -11.01 21.28
N ARG A 199 -22.08 -9.69 21.26
CA ARG A 199 -23.13 -8.66 21.12
C ARG A 199 -23.84 -8.74 19.78
N GLY A 200 -23.09 -8.94 18.69
CA GLY A 200 -23.65 -9.13 17.35
C GLY A 200 -24.63 -10.30 17.26
N LEU A 201 -24.28 -11.43 17.89
CA LEU A 201 -25.17 -12.59 18.01
C LEU A 201 -26.42 -12.26 18.83
N ALA A 202 -26.27 -11.61 19.99
CA ALA A 202 -27.42 -11.21 20.82
C ALA A 202 -28.40 -10.31 20.05
N VAL A 203 -27.88 -9.35 19.28
CA VAL A 203 -28.69 -8.44 18.45
C VAL A 203 -29.35 -9.19 17.30
N ALA A 204 -28.65 -10.13 16.66
CA ALA A 204 -29.23 -10.96 15.61
C ALA A 204 -30.37 -11.83 16.14
N MET A 205 -30.23 -12.39 17.34
CA MET A 205 -31.29 -13.15 18.02
C MET A 205 -32.47 -12.26 18.41
N GLN A 206 -32.21 -11.07 18.96
CA GLN A 206 -33.25 -10.09 19.32
C GLN A 206 -34.06 -9.65 18.09
N ARG A 207 -33.41 -9.46 16.95
CA ARG A 207 -34.04 -9.05 15.68
C ARG A 207 -34.68 -10.23 14.92
N GLY A 208 -34.67 -11.44 15.47
CA GLY A 208 -35.21 -12.64 14.82
C GLY A 208 -34.46 -13.08 13.57
N LEU A 209 -33.23 -12.57 13.34
CA LEU A 209 -32.36 -12.97 12.22
C LEU A 209 -31.75 -14.37 12.45
N ILE A 210 -31.57 -14.75 13.72
CA ILE A 210 -31.12 -16.07 14.15
C ILE A 210 -32.10 -16.56 15.21
N ARG A 211 -32.60 -17.79 15.05
CA ARG A 211 -33.51 -18.40 16.03
C ARG A 211 -32.76 -19.35 16.96
N THR A 212 -33.18 -19.42 18.21
CA THR A 212 -32.63 -20.35 19.19
C THR A 212 -32.81 -21.80 18.74
N GLY A 213 -31.77 -22.62 18.87
CA GLY A 213 -31.77 -24.04 18.53
C GLY A 213 -31.46 -24.35 17.06
N GLN A 214 -31.17 -23.36 16.23
CA GLN A 214 -30.80 -23.61 14.84
C GLN A 214 -29.33 -24.02 14.69
N PRO A 215 -28.98 -24.87 13.69
CA PRO A 215 -27.59 -25.27 13.42
C PRO A 215 -26.65 -24.07 13.25
N LEU A 216 -27.15 -22.97 12.68
CA LEU A 216 -26.38 -21.74 12.51
C LEU A 216 -25.99 -21.11 13.85
N GLU A 217 -26.89 -21.08 14.84
CA GLU A 217 -26.60 -20.56 16.17
C GLU A 217 -25.50 -21.39 16.84
N THR A 218 -25.59 -22.72 16.77
CA THR A 218 -24.59 -23.65 17.32
C THR A 218 -23.21 -23.40 16.71
N ARG A 219 -23.14 -23.24 15.38
CA ARG A 219 -21.89 -22.93 14.68
C ARG A 219 -21.30 -21.59 15.10
N ILE A 220 -22.13 -20.57 15.28
CA ILE A 220 -21.67 -19.26 15.77
C ILE A 220 -21.19 -19.36 17.23
N ARG A 221 -21.86 -20.14 18.08
CA ARG A 221 -21.41 -20.36 19.47
C ARG A 221 -20.08 -21.10 19.53
N ASN A 222 -19.87 -22.09 18.67
CA ASN A 222 -18.59 -22.79 18.54
C ASN A 222 -17.48 -21.84 18.06
N PHE A 223 -17.79 -20.96 17.11
CA PHE A 223 -16.88 -19.89 16.69
C PHE A 223 -16.52 -18.97 17.86
N LEU A 224 -17.51 -18.49 18.62
CA LEU A 224 -17.28 -17.61 19.77
C LEU A 224 -16.39 -18.28 20.83
N ALA A 225 -16.62 -19.56 21.13
CA ALA A 225 -15.80 -20.32 22.08
C ALA A 225 -14.34 -20.43 21.62
N ARG A 226 -14.10 -20.63 20.32
CA ARG A 226 -12.76 -20.69 19.72
C ARG A 226 -12.03 -19.36 19.75
N VAL A 227 -12.74 -18.27 19.40
CA VAL A 227 -12.19 -16.91 19.51
C VAL A 227 -11.87 -16.57 20.97
N GLN A 228 -12.73 -16.95 21.92
CA GLN A 228 -12.46 -16.79 23.35
C GLN A 228 -11.24 -17.59 23.82
N ALA A 229 -11.00 -18.76 23.22
CA ALA A 229 -9.80 -19.57 23.44
C ALA A 229 -8.53 -19.01 22.76
N GLY A 230 -8.62 -17.88 22.05
CA GLY A 230 -7.49 -17.22 21.39
C GLY A 230 -7.18 -17.73 19.98
N GLU A 231 -8.08 -18.53 19.39
CA GLU A 231 -7.95 -18.97 17.99
C GLU A 231 -8.15 -17.77 17.03
N PRO A 232 -7.32 -17.60 15.98
CA PRO A 232 -7.49 -16.55 14.99
C PRO A 232 -8.87 -16.61 14.32
N ILE A 233 -9.46 -15.45 14.03
CA ILE A 233 -10.84 -15.32 13.53
C ILE A 233 -11.09 -16.17 12.28
N GLU A 234 -10.17 -16.16 11.32
CA GLU A 234 -10.30 -16.92 10.07
C GLU A 234 -10.29 -18.44 10.30
N SER A 235 -9.39 -18.91 11.17
CA SER A 235 -9.30 -20.33 11.57
C SER A 235 -10.54 -20.75 12.35
N ALA A 236 -10.97 -19.94 13.33
CA ALA A 236 -12.15 -20.21 14.13
C ALA A 236 -13.42 -20.27 13.28
N ALA A 237 -13.54 -19.37 12.28
CA ALA A 237 -14.68 -19.32 11.37
C ALA A 237 -14.74 -20.54 10.46
N SER A 238 -13.61 -20.88 9.83
CA SER A 238 -13.46 -22.06 8.98
C SER A 238 -13.78 -23.35 9.75
N THR A 239 -13.16 -23.53 10.92
CA THR A 239 -13.34 -24.73 11.77
C THR A 239 -14.75 -24.85 12.33
N SER A 240 -15.45 -23.72 12.51
CA SER A 240 -16.84 -23.71 12.97
C SER A 240 -17.85 -23.79 11.82
N GLY A 241 -17.41 -23.87 10.57
CA GLY A 241 -18.26 -23.99 9.39
C GLY A 241 -19.11 -22.73 9.14
N ILE A 242 -18.55 -21.55 9.40
CA ILE A 242 -19.18 -20.25 9.12
C ILE A 242 -18.31 -19.40 8.18
N SER A 243 -18.97 -18.67 7.27
CA SER A 243 -18.28 -17.78 6.33
C SER A 243 -17.77 -16.51 7.01
N LEU A 244 -16.66 -15.94 6.51
CA LEU A 244 -16.17 -14.64 6.97
C LEU A 244 -17.19 -13.50 6.76
N ASN A 245 -17.98 -13.51 5.69
CA ASN A 245 -19.08 -12.54 5.49
C ASN A 245 -20.09 -12.55 6.65
N LEU A 246 -20.38 -13.71 7.23
CA LEU A 246 -21.25 -13.83 8.41
C LEU A 246 -20.57 -13.26 9.66
N VAL A 247 -19.26 -13.49 9.80
CA VAL A 247 -18.47 -12.93 10.90
C VAL A 247 -18.43 -11.40 10.82
N GLU A 248 -18.20 -10.83 9.64
CA GLU A 248 -18.27 -9.40 9.39
C GLU A 248 -19.65 -8.84 9.72
N ARG A 249 -20.72 -9.55 9.33
CA ARG A 249 -22.10 -9.13 9.63
C ARG A 249 -22.37 -9.11 11.14
N LEU A 250 -21.92 -10.12 11.89
CA LEU A 250 -22.00 -10.13 13.36
C LEU A 250 -21.21 -8.97 13.95
N ALA A 251 -20.03 -8.68 13.42
CA ALA A 251 -19.19 -7.59 13.87
C ALA A 251 -19.85 -6.22 13.65
N GLN A 252 -20.46 -6.02 12.47
CA GLN A 252 -21.24 -4.82 12.15
C GLN A 252 -22.41 -4.66 13.12
N LEU A 253 -23.18 -5.73 13.38
CA LEU A 253 -24.27 -5.70 14.34
C LEU A 253 -23.76 -5.31 15.73
N GLY A 254 -22.67 -5.91 16.21
CA GLY A 254 -22.11 -5.62 17.54
C GLY A 254 -21.51 -4.22 17.72
N ARG A 255 -21.06 -3.57 16.63
CA ARG A 255 -20.52 -2.19 16.66
C ARG A 255 -21.59 -1.12 16.49
N THR A 256 -22.62 -1.40 15.70
CA THR A 256 -23.65 -0.40 15.33
C THR A 256 -24.85 -0.36 16.28
N SER A 257 -24.92 -1.25 17.27
CA SER A 257 -26.03 -1.28 18.22
C SER A 257 -25.57 -0.98 19.64
N ASN A 258 -26.10 0.12 20.17
CA ASN A 258 -26.08 0.42 21.59
C ASN A 258 -26.95 -0.64 22.28
N PRO A 259 -26.46 -1.40 23.28
CA PRO A 259 -27.31 -2.32 24.02
C PRO A 259 -28.38 -1.49 24.74
N VAL A 260 -29.60 -1.51 24.21
CA VAL A 260 -30.75 -1.06 24.98
C VAL A 260 -30.88 -2.03 26.14
N LEU A 261 -30.50 -1.58 27.33
CA LEU A 261 -30.84 -2.23 28.59
C LEU A 261 -32.34 -2.47 28.56
N VAL A 262 -32.75 -3.72 28.38
CA VAL A 262 -34.12 -4.13 28.66
C VAL A 262 -34.28 -3.97 30.17
N PRO A 263 -35.16 -3.07 30.67
CA PRO A 263 -35.43 -3.01 32.09
C PRO A 263 -35.94 -4.37 32.54
N ALA A 264 -35.39 -4.84 33.66
CA ALA A 264 -35.82 -6.07 34.32
C ALA A 264 -37.36 -6.08 34.39
N ARG A 265 -37.99 -7.11 33.81
CA ARG A 265 -39.40 -7.38 34.03
C ARG A 265 -39.59 -7.61 35.52
N THR A 266 -40.12 -6.60 36.22
CA THR A 266 -40.76 -6.77 37.51
C THR A 266 -41.92 -7.76 37.31
N SER A 267 -41.79 -8.93 37.91
CA SER A 267 -42.92 -9.83 38.10
C SER A 267 -43.87 -9.20 39.11
N ALA A 268 -44.89 -8.52 38.60
CA ALA A 268 -46.10 -8.28 39.35
C ALA A 268 -47.19 -9.16 38.75
N HIS A 269 -47.49 -10.29 39.41
CA HIS A 269 -48.86 -10.76 39.43
C HIS A 269 -49.19 -11.46 40.74
N THR A 270 -49.98 -10.71 41.52
CA THR A 270 -50.84 -11.08 42.61
C THR A 270 -51.72 -12.30 42.27
N LYS A 271 -51.74 -13.27 43.18
CA LYS A 271 -52.97 -13.71 43.84
C LYS A 271 -52.63 -14.18 45.24
#